data_AF-A0A521ISM2-F1
#
_entry.id   AF-A0A521ISM2-F1
#
_cell.length_a   1.000
_cell.length_b   1.000
_cell.length_c   1.000
_cell.angle_alpha   90.00
_cell.angle_beta   90.00
_cell.angle_gamma   90.00
#
_symmetry.space_group_name_H-M   'P 1'
#
loop_
_entity.id
_entity.type
_entity.pdbx_description
1 polymer ?
#
loop_
_entity_poly.entity_id
_entity_poly.type
_entity_poly.pdbx_seq_one_letter_code
_entity_poly.pdbx_strand_id
1 'polypeptide(L)'
;IVVASGPGSFTGVRIAVTIAKVWAYAKKIPLYAVSSLSVYRHKTNPTICVLDARRERSFAGVYAQNNAILPDKIMQNSEILALAEKEGYLISGETKHLGIEPAKFNRFENMLKSISEENRVKDIAAFKPLYLKG
;
A
#
# COMPACT_ATOMS: atom_id res chain seq x y z
N ILE A 1 -6.96 5.12 -14.57
CA ILE A 1 -5.70 4.42 -14.20
C ILE A 1 -5.63 4.37 -12.69
N VAL A 2 -5.30 3.22 -12.10
CA VAL A 2 -5.01 3.11 -10.66
C VAL A 2 -3.53 2.79 -10.51
N VAL A 3 -2.83 3.51 -9.63
CA VAL A 3 -1.41 3.30 -9.37
C VAL A 3 -1.13 3.23 -7.88
N ALA A 4 -0.33 2.24 -7.47
CA ALA A 4 0.24 2.19 -6.14
C ALA A 4 1.38 3.22 -6.07
N SER A 5 1.22 4.26 -5.25
CA SER A 5 2.12 5.42 -5.25
C SER A 5 3.20 5.38 -4.17
N GLY A 6 3.34 4.27 -3.45
CA GLY A 6 4.23 4.13 -2.31
C GLY A 6 3.46 3.77 -1.03
N PRO A 7 4.14 3.31 0.03
CA PRO A 7 5.58 3.07 0.13
C PRO A 7 6.08 1.88 -0.70
N GLY A 8 7.39 1.76 -0.91
CA GLY A 8 7.98 0.70 -1.72
C GLY A 8 9.37 1.05 -2.25
N SER A 9 9.90 0.22 -3.15
CA SER A 9 11.19 0.47 -3.80
C SER A 9 11.21 1.84 -4.49
N PHE A 10 12.19 2.68 -4.13
CA PHE A 10 12.33 4.05 -4.66
C PHE A 10 12.28 4.07 -6.20
N THR A 11 13.04 3.18 -6.85
CA THR A 11 13.06 3.06 -8.30
C THR A 11 11.73 2.59 -8.86
N GLY A 12 11.15 1.53 -8.27
CA GLY A 12 9.91 0.93 -8.76
C GLY A 12 8.72 1.87 -8.69
N VAL A 13 8.53 2.54 -7.55
CA VAL A 13 7.43 3.50 -7.35
C VAL A 13 7.57 4.68 -8.30
N ARG A 14 8.79 5.21 -8.49
CA ARG A 14 9.01 6.34 -9.40
C ARG A 14 8.69 5.98 -10.85
N ILE A 15 9.09 4.80 -11.30
CA ILE A 15 8.77 4.31 -12.66
C ILE A 15 7.25 4.15 -12.82
N ALA A 16 6.59 3.45 -11.90
CA ALA A 16 5.15 3.19 -11.97
C ALA A 16 4.32 4.48 -12.01
N VAL A 17 4.61 5.42 -11.10
CA VAL A 17 3.94 6.73 -11.04
C VAL A 17 4.20 7.54 -12.31
N THR A 18 5.42 7.51 -12.85
CA THR A 18 5.75 8.25 -14.09
C THR A 18 4.96 7.71 -15.28
N ILE A 19 4.91 6.39 -15.46
CA ILE A 19 4.14 5.74 -16.53
C ILE A 19 2.65 6.06 -16.39
N ALA A 20 2.10 5.89 -15.17
CA ALA A 20 0.68 6.16 -14.91
C ALA A 20 0.32 7.63 -15.17
N LYS A 21 1.18 8.56 -14.77
CA LYS A 21 1.01 10.00 -15.00
C LYS A 21 1.02 10.34 -16.49
N VAL A 22 2.06 9.91 -17.22
CA VAL A 22 2.20 10.20 -18.65
C VAL A 22 1.04 9.61 -19.43
N TRP A 23 0.63 8.39 -19.12
CA TRP A 23 -0.50 7.74 -19.77
C TRP A 23 -1.82 8.46 -19.47
N ALA A 24 -2.10 8.76 -18.20
CA ALA A 24 -3.32 9.46 -17.79
C ALA A 24 -3.43 10.83 -18.46
N TYR A 25 -2.32 11.56 -18.50
CA TYR A 25 -2.22 12.87 -19.16
C TYR A 25 -2.45 12.75 -20.67
N ALA A 26 -1.74 11.85 -21.36
CA ALA A 26 -1.85 11.67 -22.81
C ALA A 26 -3.25 11.23 -23.25
N LYS A 27 -3.92 10.40 -22.45
CA LYS A 27 -5.28 9.89 -22.75
C LYS A 27 -6.40 10.72 -22.12
N LYS A 28 -6.10 11.76 -21.34
CA LYS A 28 -7.07 12.57 -20.58
C LYS A 28 -8.03 11.72 -19.74
N ILE A 29 -7.51 10.66 -19.10
CA ILE A 29 -8.30 9.77 -18.25
C ILE A 29 -7.97 9.97 -16.77
N PRO A 30 -8.92 9.72 -15.84
CA PRO A 30 -8.67 9.85 -14.41
C PRO A 30 -7.51 8.98 -13.92
N LEU A 31 -6.71 9.52 -13.01
CA LEU A 31 -5.67 8.83 -12.27
C LEU A 31 -6.08 8.71 -10.80
N TYR A 32 -5.99 7.51 -10.26
CA TYR A 32 -6.23 7.21 -8.84
C TYR A 32 -4.93 6.72 -8.23
N ALA A 33 -4.52 7.34 -7.13
CA ALA A 33 -3.32 7.01 -6.38
C ALA A 33 -3.72 6.32 -5.08
N VAL A 34 -3.12 5.17 -4.81
CA VAL A 34 -3.43 4.38 -3.61
C VAL A 34 -2.14 3.99 -2.91
N SER A 35 -2.23 3.75 -1.59
CA SER A 35 -1.12 3.17 -0.85
C SER A 35 -0.75 1.80 -1.42
N SER A 36 0.55 1.57 -1.59
CA SER A 36 1.08 0.26 -1.96
C SER A 36 0.81 -0.83 -0.92
N LEU A 37 0.56 -0.46 0.34
CA LEU A 37 0.22 -1.42 1.39
C LEU A 37 -1.27 -1.76 1.36
N SER A 38 -2.13 -0.76 1.13
CA SER A 38 -3.59 -0.95 1.10
C SER A 38 -4.07 -2.04 0.14
N VAL A 39 -3.31 -2.33 -0.93
CA VAL A 39 -3.65 -3.36 -1.92
C VAL A 39 -3.46 -4.79 -1.41
N TYR A 40 -2.74 -4.99 -0.29
CA TYR A 40 -2.53 -6.29 0.33
C TYR A 40 -3.61 -6.66 1.37
N ARG A 41 -4.58 -5.79 1.61
CA ARG A 41 -5.61 -6.02 2.63
C ARG A 41 -6.45 -7.27 2.37
N HIS A 42 -6.89 -7.91 3.43
CA HIS A 42 -7.93 -8.92 3.36
C HIS A 42 -9.29 -8.29 2.98
N LYS A 43 -10.20 -9.12 2.45
CA LYS A 43 -11.50 -8.65 1.94
C LYS A 43 -12.40 -8.04 3.03
N THR A 44 -12.34 -8.58 4.25
CA THR A 44 -13.26 -8.27 5.34
C THR A 44 -12.54 -7.85 6.62
N ASN A 45 -11.63 -8.70 7.11
CA ASN A 45 -10.94 -8.50 8.37
C ASN A 45 -9.87 -7.39 8.31
N PRO A 46 -9.68 -6.62 9.40
CA PRO A 46 -8.53 -5.74 9.55
C PRO A 46 -7.21 -6.49 9.32
N THR A 47 -6.34 -5.89 8.51
CA THR A 47 -5.10 -6.53 8.06
C THR A 47 -3.93 -5.58 8.20
N ILE A 48 -2.87 -6.03 8.87
CA ILE A 48 -1.56 -5.41 8.81
C ILE A 48 -0.94 -5.76 7.45
N CYS A 49 -0.85 -4.76 6.59
CA CYS A 49 -0.25 -4.90 5.27
C CYS A 49 1.21 -4.52 5.35
N VAL A 50 2.11 -5.42 4.93
CA VAL A 50 3.55 -5.26 5.11
C VAL A 50 4.33 -5.34 3.79
N LEU A 51 5.43 -4.59 3.74
CA LEU A 51 6.44 -4.67 2.69
C LEU A 51 7.83 -4.53 3.31
N ASP A 52 8.80 -5.36 2.90
CA ASP A 52 10.13 -5.40 3.50
C ASP A 52 10.87 -4.05 3.32
N ALA A 53 11.23 -3.40 4.42
CA ALA A 53 12.02 -2.16 4.43
C ALA A 53 13.50 -2.41 4.75
N ARG A 54 13.91 -3.69 4.83
CA ARG A 54 15.23 -4.19 5.25
C ARG A 54 15.55 -3.87 6.71
N ARG A 55 16.65 -4.44 7.21
CA ARG A 55 17.19 -4.17 8.57
C ARG A 55 16.15 -4.35 9.69
N GLU A 56 15.43 -5.47 9.65
CA GLU A 56 14.40 -5.84 10.64
C GLU A 56 13.24 -4.84 10.75
N ARG A 57 13.02 -4.06 9.69
CA ARG A 57 11.91 -3.12 9.57
C ARG A 57 11.05 -3.46 8.36
N SER A 58 9.79 -3.10 8.46
CA SER A 58 8.85 -3.16 7.35
C SER A 58 8.13 -1.84 7.21
N PHE A 59 7.74 -1.51 5.98
CA PHE A 59 6.63 -0.60 5.78
C PHE A 59 5.37 -1.35 6.20
N ALA A 60 4.62 -0.77 7.13
CA ALA A 60 3.42 -1.36 7.70
C ALA A 60 2.30 -0.32 7.77
N GLY A 61 1.08 -0.78 7.48
CA GLY A 61 -0.15 -0.02 7.67
C GLY A 61 -1.28 -1.00 8.00
N VAL A 62 -2.27 -0.55 8.77
CA VAL A 62 -3.41 -1.39 9.15
C VAL A 62 -4.64 -0.92 8.39
N TYR A 63 -5.23 -1.84 7.65
CA TYR A 63 -6.33 -1.55 6.75
C TYR A 63 -7.55 -2.41 7.06
N ALA A 64 -8.71 -1.76 7.17
CA ALA A 64 -10.00 -2.41 7.16
C ALA A 64 -10.79 -1.88 5.97
N GLN A 65 -10.99 -2.74 4.97
CA GLN A 65 -11.56 -2.32 3.69
C GLN A 65 -10.78 -1.12 3.11
N ASN A 66 -11.46 -0.05 2.69
CA ASN A 66 -10.78 1.13 2.13
C ASN A 66 -10.23 2.10 3.18
N ASN A 67 -10.43 1.84 4.47
CA ASN A 67 -10.02 2.74 5.54
C ASN A 67 -8.69 2.31 6.15
N ALA A 68 -7.79 3.28 6.33
CA ALA A 68 -6.57 3.09 7.09
C ALA A 68 -6.88 3.30 8.59
N ILE A 69 -6.79 2.23 9.38
CA ILE A 69 -6.83 2.29 10.85
C ILE A 69 -5.51 2.85 11.36
N LEU A 70 -4.40 2.37 10.76
CA LEU A 70 -3.06 2.89 10.99
C LEU A 70 -2.48 3.26 9.62
N PRO A 71 -2.11 4.54 9.40
CA PRO A 71 -1.52 4.97 8.14
C PRO A 71 -0.14 4.32 7.94
N ASP A 72 0.30 4.30 6.68
CA ASP A 72 1.60 3.73 6.31
C ASP A 72 2.74 4.38 7.09
N LYS A 73 3.51 3.56 7.78
CA LYS A 73 4.71 3.97 8.50
C LYS A 73 5.77 2.87 8.46
N ILE A 74 6.97 3.20 8.89
CA ILE A 74 8.02 2.19 9.09
C ILE A 74 7.89 1.69 10.53
N MET A 75 7.91 0.36 10.70
CA MET A 75 7.84 -0.31 12.00
C MET A 75 8.90 -1.39 12.10
N GLN A 76 9.30 -1.73 13.32
CA GLN A 76 10.11 -2.91 13.54
C GLN A 76 9.26 -4.18 13.31
N ASN A 77 9.90 -5.24 12.85
CA ASN A 77 9.21 -6.52 12.62
C ASN A 77 8.62 -7.09 13.92
N SER A 78 9.31 -6.91 15.05
CA SER A 78 8.83 -7.28 16.38
C SER A 78 7.54 -6.54 16.79
N GLU A 79 7.47 -5.24 16.54
CA GLU A 79 6.29 -4.42 16.82
C GLU A 79 5.08 -4.83 15.98
N ILE A 80 5.31 -5.24 14.72
CA ILE A 80 4.26 -5.73 13.82
C ILE A 80 3.66 -7.03 14.35
N LEU A 81 4.50 -7.98 14.77
CA LEU A 81 4.07 -9.26 15.32
C LEU A 81 3.30 -9.06 16.63
N ALA A 82 3.81 -8.22 17.53
CA ALA A 82 3.13 -7.89 18.79
C ALA A 82 1.78 -7.21 18.56
N LEU A 83 1.68 -6.31 17.57
CA LEU A 83 0.42 -5.66 17.21
C LEU A 83 -0.60 -6.66 16.66
N ALA A 84 -0.17 -7.59 15.82
CA ALA A 84 -1.04 -8.62 15.27
C ALA A 84 -1.59 -9.55 16.36
N GLU A 85 -0.75 -9.98 17.30
CA GLU A 85 -1.15 -10.82 18.42
C GLU A 85 -2.12 -10.10 19.36
N LYS A 86 -1.81 -8.84 19.72
CA LYS A 86 -2.63 -8.04 20.64
C LYS A 86 -4.03 -7.75 20.10
N GLU A 87 -4.13 -7.36 18.84
CA GLU A 87 -5.39 -6.88 18.25
C GLU A 87 -6.11 -7.97 17.41
N GLY A 88 -5.48 -9.14 17.23
CA GLY A 88 -6.03 -10.23 16.40
C GLY A 88 -6.05 -9.91 14.91
N TYR A 89 -5.19 -9.01 14.43
CA TYR A 89 -5.14 -8.61 13.03
C TYR A 89 -4.45 -9.66 12.16
N LEU A 90 -4.98 -9.87 10.96
CA LEU A 90 -4.30 -10.68 9.95
C LEU A 90 -3.06 -9.93 9.45
N ILE A 91 -2.04 -10.65 8.98
CA ILE A 91 -0.88 -10.05 8.32
C ILE A 91 -0.84 -10.50 6.86
N SER A 92 -0.56 -9.57 5.94
CA SER A 92 -0.55 -9.82 4.49
C SER A 92 0.46 -8.94 3.77
N GLY A 93 0.80 -9.30 2.52
CA GLY A 93 1.76 -8.59 1.68
C GLY A 93 3.03 -9.39 1.48
N GLU A 94 4.19 -8.75 1.60
CA GLU A 94 5.48 -9.44 1.59
C GLU A 94 5.82 -9.86 3.03
N THR A 95 5.58 -11.12 3.37
CA THR A 95 5.69 -11.62 4.75
C THR A 95 6.84 -12.59 4.97
N LYS A 96 7.59 -12.94 3.91
CA LYS A 96 8.66 -13.95 3.98
C LYS A 96 9.72 -13.61 5.01
N HIS A 97 10.09 -12.34 5.15
CA HIS A 97 11.08 -11.87 6.13
C HIS A 97 10.55 -11.86 7.58
N LEU A 98 9.24 -12.03 7.77
CA LEU A 98 8.59 -12.19 9.07
C LEU A 98 8.39 -13.67 9.44
N GLY A 99 8.69 -14.62 8.53
CA GLY A 99 8.51 -16.05 8.78
C GLY A 99 7.05 -16.50 8.89
N ILE A 100 6.11 -15.75 8.31
CA ILE A 100 4.67 -16.03 8.37
C ILE A 100 4.09 -16.18 6.95
N GLU A 101 3.07 -17.04 6.84
CA GLU A 101 2.27 -17.12 5.62
C GLU A 101 1.31 -15.92 5.53
N PRO A 102 1.21 -15.26 4.36
CA PRO A 102 0.34 -14.11 4.21
C PRO A 102 -1.12 -14.54 4.20
N ALA A 103 -1.97 -13.79 4.89
CA ALA A 103 -3.41 -13.92 4.76
C ALA A 103 -3.84 -13.71 3.30
N LYS A 104 -4.92 -14.38 2.87
CA LYS A 104 -5.38 -14.31 1.49
C LYS A 104 -5.84 -12.90 1.10
N PHE A 105 -5.30 -12.38 0.01
CA PHE A 105 -5.72 -11.09 -0.56
C PHE A 105 -5.86 -11.20 -2.09
N ASN A 106 -6.61 -10.26 -2.68
CA ASN A 106 -6.66 -10.10 -4.14
C ASN A 106 -6.25 -8.68 -4.49
N ARG A 107 -5.01 -8.53 -4.96
CA ARG A 107 -4.41 -7.22 -5.28
C ARG A 107 -5.23 -6.46 -6.33
N PHE A 108 -5.70 -7.15 -7.36
CA PHE A 108 -6.43 -6.54 -8.46
C PHE A 108 -7.81 -6.04 -8.00
N GLU A 109 -8.58 -6.88 -7.30
CA GLU A 109 -9.86 -6.46 -6.70
C GLU A 109 -9.68 -5.29 -5.73
N ASN A 110 -8.62 -5.34 -4.91
CA ASN A 110 -8.32 -4.30 -3.94
C ASN A 110 -8.01 -2.96 -4.62
N MET A 111 -7.28 -2.97 -5.74
CA MET A 111 -7.05 -1.78 -6.56
C MET A 111 -8.34 -1.22 -7.16
N LEU A 112 -9.21 -2.08 -7.70
CA LEU A 112 -10.50 -1.66 -8.25
C LEU A 112 -11.39 -1.02 -7.18
N LYS A 113 -11.47 -1.63 -5.99
CA LYS A 113 -12.26 -1.11 -4.87
C LYS A 113 -11.73 0.21 -4.32
N SER A 114 -10.46 0.53 -4.55
CA SER A 114 -9.86 1.79 -4.14
C SER A 114 -10.12 2.95 -5.13
N ILE A 115 -10.84 2.70 -6.23
CA ILE A 115 -11.32 3.77 -7.11
C ILE A 115 -12.40 4.56 -6.38
N SER A 116 -12.03 5.74 -5.87
CA SER A 116 -12.90 6.68 -5.18
C SER A 116 -12.41 8.11 -5.43
N GLU A 117 -13.28 9.10 -5.19
CA GLU A 117 -12.89 10.52 -5.29
C GLU A 117 -11.80 10.91 -4.29
N GLU A 118 -11.71 10.23 -3.14
CA GLU A 118 -10.65 10.43 -2.15
C GLU A 118 -9.26 10.09 -2.71
N ASN A 119 -9.17 9.02 -3.51
CA ASN A 119 -7.93 8.58 -4.13
C ASN A 119 -7.68 9.25 -5.49
N ARG A 120 -8.58 10.11 -5.96
CA ARG A 120 -8.46 10.75 -7.28
C ARG A 120 -7.40 11.83 -7.24
N VAL A 121 -6.44 11.72 -8.16
CA VAL A 121 -5.41 12.73 -8.36
C VAL A 121 -6.02 13.94 -9.08
N LYS A 122 -6.12 15.06 -8.35
CA LYS A 122 -6.71 16.32 -8.85
C LYS A 122 -5.78 17.03 -9.84
N ASP A 123 -4.49 17.07 -9.53
CA ASP A 123 -3.46 17.62 -10.39
C ASP A 123 -2.51 16.51 -10.82
N ILE A 124 -2.72 16.00 -12.03
CA ILE A 124 -1.91 14.93 -12.61
C ILE A 124 -0.48 15.40 -12.81
N ALA A 125 -0.25 16.65 -13.23
CA ALA A 125 1.10 17.15 -13.54
C ALA A 125 1.97 17.25 -12.28
N ALA A 126 1.39 17.77 -11.19
CA ALA A 126 2.06 17.94 -9.89
C ALA A 126 2.17 16.64 -9.07
N PHE A 127 1.53 15.55 -9.49
CA PHE A 127 1.53 14.29 -8.75
C PHE A 127 2.95 13.70 -8.61
N LYS A 128 3.27 13.30 -7.37
CA LYS A 128 4.57 12.76 -6.95
C LYS A 128 4.40 11.44 -6.19
N PRO A 129 5.38 10.53 -6.29
CA PRO A 129 5.45 9.35 -5.43
C PRO A 129 5.48 9.70 -3.93
N LEU A 130 4.90 8.82 -3.12
CA LEU A 130 5.00 8.86 -1.67
C LEU A 130 6.27 8.11 -1.23
N TYR A 131 7.14 8.83 -0.51
CA TYR A 131 8.33 8.26 0.10
C TYR A 131 8.22 8.40 1.62
N LEU A 132 8.20 7.27 2.32
CA LEU A 132 8.38 7.28 3.77
C LEU A 132 9.88 7.40 4.06
N LYS A 133 10.27 8.46 4.77
CA LYS A 133 11.63 8.63 5.29
C LYS A 133 11.72 7.84 6.60
N GLY A 134 12.68 6.93 6.68
CA GLY A 134 12.98 6.16 7.89
C GLY A 134 14.08 6.76 8.73
#